data_AF-A0A7C1P8V0-F1
#
_entry.id   AF-A0A7C1P8V0-F1
#
_cell.length_a   1.000
_cell.length_b   1.000
_cell.length_c   1.000
_cell.angle_alpha   90.00
_cell.angle_beta   90.00
_cell.angle_gamma   90.00
#
_symmetry.space_group_name_H-M   'P 1'
#
loop_
_entity.id
_entity.type
_entity.pdbx_description
1 polymer ?
#
loop_
_entity_poly.entity_id
_entity_poly.type
_entity_poly.pdbx_seq_one_letter_code
_entity_poly.pdbx_strand_id
1 'polypeptide(L)'
;MIEFSREWAWSTHETFSCPPIGRFVERHLVRDAISVDCFARNNRLATFTNDLNPETAAEYHMDVEAFLAMLKEEGVMAETKILAQESMRLV
;
A
#
# COMPACT_ATOMS: atom_id res chain seq x y z
N MET A 1 25.07 15.49 -4.58
CA MET A 1 24.83 15.12 -5.98
C MET A 1 23.63 14.20 -5.97
N ILE A 2 22.56 14.51 -6.71
CA ILE A 2 21.37 13.65 -6.77
C ILE A 2 21.61 12.62 -7.88
N GLU A 3 21.42 11.34 -7.57
CA GLU A 3 21.52 10.23 -8.53
C GLU A 3 20.14 9.71 -8.88
N PHE A 4 19.94 9.40 -10.17
CA PHE A 4 18.70 8.83 -10.69
C PHE A 4 18.99 7.45 -11.30
N SER A 5 18.11 6.48 -11.05
CA SER A 5 18.14 5.14 -11.65
C SER A 5 16.81 4.82 -12.34
N ARG A 6 16.85 4.11 -13.47
CA ARG A 6 15.65 3.56 -14.14
C ARG A 6 15.76 2.04 -14.26
N GLU A 7 14.64 1.35 -14.09
CA GLU A 7 14.51 -0.08 -14.31
C GLU A 7 13.21 -0.37 -15.08
N TRP A 8 13.26 -1.30 -16.03
CA TRP A 8 12.07 -1.75 -16.75
C TRP A 8 11.44 -2.94 -16.03
N ALA A 9 10.13 -2.95 -15.93
CA ALA A 9 9.36 -4.08 -15.41
C ALA A 9 8.01 -4.18 -16.11
N TRP A 10 7.44 -5.38 -16.09
CA TRP A 10 6.08 -5.62 -16.54
C TRP A 10 5.07 -5.17 -15.49
N SER A 11 3.87 -4.79 -15.93
CA SER A 11 2.78 -4.50 -15.02
C SER A 11 2.27 -5.77 -14.34
N THR A 12 1.94 -5.65 -13.07
CA THR A 12 1.36 -6.71 -12.24
C THR A 12 0.07 -6.19 -11.63
N HIS A 13 -0.88 -7.08 -11.40
CA HIS A 13 -2.15 -6.78 -10.70
C HIS A 13 -1.93 -6.63 -9.19
N GLU A 14 -0.84 -7.19 -8.67
CA GLU A 14 -0.35 -6.96 -7.32
C GLU A 14 0.82 -5.98 -7.39
N THR A 15 0.62 -4.72 -6.96
CA THR A 15 1.57 -3.62 -7.18
C THR A 15 2.98 -3.90 -6.65
N PHE A 16 3.08 -4.50 -5.46
CA PHE A 16 4.37 -4.80 -4.85
C PHE A 16 5.05 -6.05 -5.42
N SER A 17 4.33 -6.86 -6.21
CA SER A 17 4.93 -7.95 -6.98
C SER A 17 5.71 -7.44 -8.19
N CYS A 18 5.55 -6.17 -8.59
CA CYS A 18 6.41 -5.52 -9.57
C CYS A 18 7.80 -5.30 -8.95
N PRO A 19 8.87 -5.95 -9.42
CA PRO A 19 10.17 -5.97 -8.74
C PRO A 19 10.76 -4.59 -8.38
N PRO A 20 10.76 -3.57 -9.25
CA PRO A 20 11.31 -2.26 -8.88
C PRO A 20 10.47 -1.56 -7.81
N ILE A 21 9.15 -1.76 -7.80
CA ILE A 21 8.23 -1.17 -6.82
C ILE A 21 8.37 -1.87 -5.47
N GLY A 22 8.29 -3.20 -5.45
CA GLY A 22 8.43 -4.00 -4.23
C GLY A 22 9.76 -3.72 -3.53
N ARG A 23 10.88 -3.78 -4.26
CA ARG A 23 12.20 -3.48 -3.70
C ARG A 23 12.32 -2.03 -3.23
N PHE A 24 11.69 -1.08 -3.91
CA PHE A 24 11.69 0.31 -3.46
C PHE A 24 10.98 0.44 -2.11
N VAL A 25 9.80 -0.15 -2.00
CA VAL A 25 8.98 -0.10 -0.78
C VAL A 25 9.66 -0.84 0.37
N GLU A 26 10.20 -2.03 0.15
CA GLU A 26 10.97 -2.78 1.16
C GLU A 26 12.15 -2.00 1.73
N ARG A 27 12.83 -1.17 0.92
CA ARG A 27 13.95 -0.32 1.40
C ARG A 27 13.51 0.84 2.28
N HIS A 28 12.28 1.31 2.15
CA HIS A 28 11.77 2.48 2.87
C HIS A 28 10.76 2.11 3.97
N LEU A 29 10.31 0.84 4.00
CA LEU A 29 9.52 0.29 5.08
C LEU A 29 10.39 0.19 6.34
N VAL A 30 10.07 1.02 7.33
CA VAL A 30 10.64 0.93 8.67
C VAL A 30 9.86 -0.11 9.44
N ARG A 31 10.54 -1.19 9.86
CA ARG A 31 9.91 -2.39 10.48
C ARG A 31 9.14 -2.10 11.77
N ASP A 32 9.41 -0.99 12.44
CA ASP A 32 8.79 -0.60 13.70
C ASP A 32 7.90 0.66 13.57
N ALA A 33 7.67 1.14 12.35
CA ALA A 33 6.83 2.30 12.08
C ALA A 33 5.39 1.88 11.79
N ILE A 34 4.43 2.64 12.30
CA ILE A 34 3.03 2.46 11.92
C ILE A 34 2.86 2.87 10.45
N SER A 35 2.42 1.91 9.64
CA SER A 35 2.15 2.10 8.23
C SER A 35 0.70 1.78 7.86
N VAL A 36 0.15 2.55 6.92
CA VAL A 36 -1.24 2.41 6.46
C VAL A 36 -1.25 2.21 4.97
N ASP A 37 -1.92 1.15 4.51
CA ASP A 37 -2.18 0.86 3.09
C ASP A 37 -3.69 0.74 2.85
N CYS A 38 -4.25 1.66 2.06
CA CYS A 38 -5.68 1.73 1.80
C CYS A 38 -6.14 0.84 0.62
N PHE A 39 -5.19 0.26 -0.11
CA PHE A 39 -5.40 -0.51 -1.34
C PHE A 39 -4.56 -1.80 -1.30
N ALA A 40 -4.54 -2.44 -0.14
CA ALA A 40 -3.59 -3.49 0.17
C ALA A 40 -3.84 -4.76 -0.65
N ARG A 41 -5.10 -5.04 -1.02
CA ARG A 41 -5.50 -6.33 -1.61
C ARG A 41 -4.95 -7.50 -0.81
N ASN A 42 -4.04 -8.28 -1.40
CA ASN A 42 -3.43 -9.44 -0.77
C ASN A 42 -2.08 -9.13 -0.08
N ASN A 43 -1.63 -7.88 -0.17
CA ASN A 43 -0.40 -7.44 0.44
C ASN A 43 -0.53 -7.26 1.96
N ARG A 44 0.53 -7.60 2.69
CA ARG A 44 0.58 -7.53 4.16
C ARG A 44 1.82 -6.78 4.66
N LEU A 45 2.37 -5.89 3.83
CA LEU A 45 3.56 -5.11 4.19
C LEU A 45 3.27 -3.95 5.15
N ALA A 46 2.03 -3.44 5.19
CA ALA A 46 1.63 -2.35 6.06
C ALA A 46 1.06 -2.84 7.40
N THR A 47 1.12 -1.99 8.43
CA THR A 47 0.56 -2.26 9.76
C THR A 47 -0.96 -2.33 9.73
N PHE A 48 -1.61 -1.38 9.05
CA PHE A 48 -3.05 -1.35 8.82
C PHE A 48 -3.32 -1.48 7.32
N THR A 49 -4.18 -2.44 6.96
CA THR A 49 -4.48 -2.76 5.57
C THR A 49 -5.98 -2.67 5.30
N ASN A 50 -6.35 -1.96 4.24
CA ASN A 50 -7.73 -1.87 3.77
C ASN A 50 -7.80 -2.23 2.29
N ASP A 51 -8.91 -2.84 1.89
CA ASP A 51 -9.28 -2.99 0.49
C ASP A 51 -10.79 -3.09 0.36
N LEU A 52 -11.38 -2.40 -0.62
CA LEU A 52 -12.82 -2.42 -0.81
C LEU A 52 -13.36 -3.84 -1.12
N ASN A 53 -12.56 -4.71 -1.72
CA ASN A 53 -12.96 -6.08 -2.03
C ASN A 53 -12.77 -6.99 -0.79
N PRO A 54 -13.86 -7.54 -0.22
CA PRO A 54 -13.81 -8.45 0.93
C PRO A 54 -13.19 -9.82 0.64
N GLU A 55 -12.93 -10.16 -0.63
CA GLU A 55 -12.27 -11.41 -1.02
C GLU A 55 -10.74 -11.34 -0.92
N THR A 56 -10.19 -10.21 -0.50
CA THR A 56 -8.74 -9.99 -0.38
C THR A 56 -8.23 -10.29 1.02
N ALA A 57 -6.90 -10.33 1.19
CA ALA A 57 -6.28 -10.60 2.48
C ALA A 57 -6.15 -9.37 3.41
N ALA A 58 -6.69 -8.21 3.00
CA ALA A 58 -6.70 -6.99 3.80
C ALA A 58 -7.51 -7.19 5.09
N GLU A 59 -7.19 -6.42 6.13
CA GLU A 59 -7.84 -6.51 7.43
C GLU A 59 -9.19 -5.79 7.45
N TYR A 60 -9.27 -4.65 6.76
CA TYR A 60 -10.48 -3.83 6.66
C TYR A 60 -11.03 -3.84 5.23
N HIS A 61 -12.35 -3.78 5.13
CA HIS A 61 -13.06 -3.75 3.85
C HIS A 61 -14.10 -2.64 3.81
N MET A 62 -13.62 -1.41 3.80
CA MET A 62 -14.46 -0.22 3.78
C MET A 62 -13.96 0.83 2.80
N ASP A 63 -14.80 1.82 2.56
CA ASP A 63 -14.41 3.00 1.80
C ASP A 63 -13.17 3.67 2.42
N VAL A 64 -12.27 4.16 1.56
CA VAL A 64 -10.98 4.68 1.99
C VAL A 64 -11.13 5.89 2.93
N GLU A 65 -12.13 6.74 2.70
CA GLU A 65 -12.35 7.90 3.58
C GLU A 65 -12.83 7.44 4.97
N ALA A 66 -13.71 6.45 5.01
CA ALA A 66 -14.19 5.86 6.25
C ALA A 66 -13.05 5.16 7.03
N PHE A 67 -12.18 4.44 6.32
CA PHE A 67 -11.01 3.78 6.92
C PHE A 67 -10.05 4.79 7.55
N LEU A 68 -9.72 5.86 6.83
CA LEU A 68 -8.85 6.92 7.32
C LEU A 68 -9.46 7.70 8.49
N ALA A 69 -10.78 7.90 8.48
CA ALA A 69 -11.50 8.52 9.59
C ALA A 69 -11.47 7.63 10.84
N MET A 70 -11.71 6.33 10.68
CA MET A 70 -11.64 5.35 11.78
C MET A 70 -10.25 5.34 12.43
N LEU A 71 -9.18 5.23 11.63
CA LEU A 71 -7.81 5.25 12.16
C LEU A 71 -7.50 6.55 12.91
N LYS A 72 -8.01 7.69 12.43
CA LYS A 72 -7.86 8.97 13.10
C LYS A 72 -8.60 9.01 14.44
N GLU A 73 -9.82 8.48 14.50
CA GLU A 73 -10.60 8.40 15.74
C GLU A 73 -9.96 7.47 16.77
N GLU A 74 -9.33 6.38 16.31
CA GLU A 74 -8.55 5.47 17.15
C GLU A 74 -7.19 6.05 17.60
N GLY A 75 -6.84 7.26 17.14
CA GLY A 75 -5.59 7.94 17.50
C GLY A 75 -4.36 7.34 16.81
N VAL A 76 -4.54 6.61 15.71
CA VAL A 76 -3.44 6.03 14.93
C VAL A 76 -2.69 7.13 14.19
N MET A 77 -1.42 7.30 14.54
CA MET A 77 -0.50 8.24 13.88
C MET A 77 0.43 7.47 12.95
N ALA A 78 0.09 7.42 11.66
CA ALA A 78 0.92 6.76 10.66
C ALA A 78 2.20 7.57 10.41
N GLU A 79 3.35 6.91 10.56
CA GLU A 79 4.67 7.48 10.23
C GLU A 79 5.00 7.26 8.75
N THR A 80 4.48 6.20 8.15
CA THR A 80 4.64 5.88 6.73
C THR A 80 3.28 5.63 6.07
N LYS A 81 3.01 6.30 4.96
CA LYS A 81 1.79 6.06 4.16
C LYS A 81 2.18 5.31 2.89
N ILE A 82 1.59 4.14 2.67
CA ILE A 82 1.78 3.37 1.45
C ILE A 82 0.51 3.52 0.63
N LEU A 83 0.59 4.19 -0.50
CA LEU A 83 -0.53 4.32 -1.42
C LEU A 83 -0.12 3.71 -2.75
N ALA A 84 -0.62 2.53 -3.03
CA ALA A 84 -0.48 1.87 -4.31
C ALA A 84 -1.86 1.75 -4.96
N GLN A 85 -2.15 2.61 -5.93
CA GLN A 85 -3.39 2.50 -6.70
C GLN A 85 -3.21 1.49 -7.84
N GLU A 86 -4.20 0.65 -8.08
CA GLU A 86 -4.32 -0.07 -9.35
C GLU A 86 -4.65 0.91 -10.48
N SER A 87 -3.83 0.89 -11.53
CA SER A 87 -4.21 1.44 -12.83
C SER A 87 -5.33 0.58 -13.40
N MET A 88 -6.56 1.07 -13.29
CA MET A 88 -7.76 0.53 -13.92
C MET A 88 -7.48 0.23 -15.40
N ARG A 89 -7.47 -1.06 -15.77
CA ARG A 89 -7.53 -1.45 -17.19
C ARG A 89 -8.94 -1.17 -17.67
N LEU A 90 -9.11 -0.02 -18.33
CA LEU A 90 -10.19 0.16 -19.30
C LEU A 90 -9.82 -0.68 -20.54
N VAL A 91 -10.49 -1.81 -20.70
CA VAL A 91 -10.79 -2.42 -22.00
C VAL A 91 -12.29 -2.48 -22.16
#